data_AF-A0A371CYZ1-F1
#
_entry.id   AF-A0A371CYZ1-F1
#
_cell.length_a   1.000
_cell.length_b   1.000
_cell.length_c   1.000
_cell.angle_alpha   90.00
_cell.angle_beta   90.00
_cell.angle_gamma   90.00
#
_symmetry.space_group_name_H-M   'P 1'
#
loop_
_entity.id
_entity.type
_entity.pdbx_description
1 polymer ?
#
loop_
_entity_poly.entity_id
_entity_poly.type
_entity_poly.pdbx_seq_one_letter_code
_entity_poly.pdbx_strand_id
1 'polypeptide(L)'
;MRISNVVRCILPRLCATRYSAGCVLRAGRVYSTSAADKSRESPSSTEKASKAHYVQASIKTLNPHYLTEADYIHLPSEQEYVFVWDALARSTTVQVSAKVNRRPCATFRPGKSPMTFPAGLAGYLYYWVPATPAPPTAGEIRFRRMFTPSPLAFNNGQDLLSANGLPWRLQLPTIATFDLYQVYRDILLRDGLVSKETFAIAADMGRQRKTWDVESQGLVHSFGQPWYLDLGSKVHWWQFMGERDLFKSAPLPNVLSFKTGDTRLPSPWLGKALCKFVRDEHPRHEEHRVVNIKYHQILQLQPNPEFPVELRDIVKEPKVNTHLRRGLHPWQLDLDACPSALRQGFHVLFANSRLPPLRTSRSLRSKPVGEREHRMAESRKPDVPLLQPRSG
;
A
#
# COMPACT_ATOMS: atom_id res chain seq x y z
N MET A 1 -26.74 27.39 8.21
CA MET A 1 -27.13 27.83 6.85
C MET A 1 -26.98 26.68 5.87
N ARG A 2 -28.09 26.25 5.24
CA ARG A 2 -28.21 25.00 4.48
C ARG A 2 -27.80 25.21 3.01
N ILE A 3 -26.76 24.52 2.55
CA ILE A 3 -26.31 24.48 1.13
C ILE A 3 -27.19 23.52 0.28
N SER A 4 -28.34 23.07 0.81
CA SER A 4 -29.20 22.07 0.16
C SER A 4 -30.02 22.60 -1.03
N ASN A 5 -30.11 23.91 -1.25
CA ASN A 5 -31.07 24.47 -2.21
C ASN A 5 -30.49 24.86 -3.57
N VAL A 6 -29.16 25.01 -3.72
CA VAL A 6 -28.57 25.47 -4.99
C VAL A 6 -28.40 24.32 -6.00
N VAL A 7 -28.26 23.07 -5.55
CA VAL A 7 -28.01 21.92 -6.45
C VAL A 7 -29.30 21.33 -7.05
N ARG A 8 -30.48 21.78 -6.63
CA ARG A 8 -31.78 21.21 -7.10
C ARG A 8 -32.31 21.79 -8.42
N CYS A 9 -31.68 22.81 -9.00
CA CYS A 9 -32.30 23.58 -10.09
C CYS A 9 -31.71 23.35 -11.51
N ILE A 10 -30.72 22.48 -11.73
CA ILE A 10 -29.99 22.45 -13.02
C ILE A 10 -29.94 21.06 -13.72
N LEU A 11 -30.91 20.16 -13.55
CA LEU A 11 -30.93 18.94 -14.38
C LEU A 11 -32.34 18.56 -14.86
N PRO A 12 -32.61 18.53 -16.18
CA PRO A 12 -33.80 17.89 -16.71
C PRO A 12 -33.65 16.36 -16.70
N ARG A 13 -34.79 15.70 -16.52
CA ARG A 13 -34.99 14.26 -16.42
C ARG A 13 -34.34 13.50 -17.59
N LEU A 14 -33.47 12.54 -17.28
CA LEU A 14 -33.10 11.46 -18.21
C LEU A 14 -33.64 10.13 -17.68
N CYS A 15 -34.35 9.46 -18.59
CA CYS A 15 -35.10 8.23 -18.38
C CYS A 15 -34.24 7.05 -17.93
N ALA A 16 -34.90 6.17 -17.18
CA ALA A 16 -34.39 4.93 -16.64
C ALA A 16 -33.96 3.94 -17.73
N THR A 17 -32.74 3.42 -17.61
CA THR A 17 -32.35 2.13 -18.18
C THR A 17 -31.87 1.23 -17.04
N ARG A 18 -32.64 0.17 -16.79
CA ARG A 18 -32.32 -0.90 -15.84
C ARG A 18 -31.04 -1.60 -16.30
N TYR A 19 -29.98 -1.56 -15.49
CA TYR A 19 -28.84 -2.45 -15.68
C TYR A 19 -29.01 -3.71 -14.84
N SER A 20 -29.19 -4.82 -15.56
CA SER A 20 -29.11 -6.19 -15.05
C SER A 20 -27.66 -6.52 -14.71
N ALA A 21 -27.45 -7.09 -13.53
CA ALA A 21 -26.17 -7.63 -13.11
C ALA A 21 -26.00 -9.04 -13.69
N GLY A 22 -25.01 -9.21 -14.56
CA GLY A 22 -24.57 -10.53 -15.01
C GLY A 22 -23.55 -10.41 -16.12
N CYS A 23 -22.28 -10.68 -15.82
CA CYS A 23 -21.48 -11.59 -16.65
C CYS A 23 -20.17 -11.95 -15.98
N VAL A 24 -20.01 -13.25 -15.76
CA VAL A 24 -18.74 -13.95 -15.58
C VAL A 24 -18.05 -13.97 -16.94
N LEU A 25 -16.80 -13.51 -17.04
CA LEU A 25 -15.99 -13.75 -18.23
C LEU A 25 -14.75 -14.56 -17.87
N ARG A 26 -14.85 -15.85 -18.23
CA ARG A 26 -13.73 -16.76 -18.47
C ARG A 26 -12.99 -16.29 -19.73
N ALA A 27 -11.68 -16.07 -19.64
CA ALA A 27 -10.84 -15.88 -20.81
C ALA A 27 -10.53 -17.25 -21.44
N GLY A 28 -11.13 -17.54 -22.58
CA GLY A 28 -10.80 -18.67 -23.45
C GLY A 28 -9.59 -18.34 -24.33
N ARG A 29 -8.61 -19.24 -24.32
CA ARG A 29 -7.41 -19.22 -25.18
C ARG A 29 -7.81 -19.69 -26.57
N VAL A 30 -7.69 -18.86 -27.59
CA VAL A 30 -7.87 -19.26 -29.00
C VAL A 30 -6.50 -19.39 -29.64
N TYR A 31 -6.16 -20.60 -30.06
CA TYR A 31 -5.04 -20.88 -30.96
C TYR A 31 -5.49 -20.54 -32.38
N SER A 32 -4.72 -19.71 -33.09
CA SER A 32 -4.85 -19.53 -34.53
C SER A 32 -3.64 -20.16 -35.21
N THR A 33 -3.90 -21.21 -35.97
CA THR A 33 -2.98 -21.82 -36.93
C THR A 33 -3.25 -21.21 -38.29
N SER A 34 -2.21 -20.69 -38.94
CA SER A 34 -2.22 -20.37 -40.36
C SER A 34 -0.87 -20.75 -40.93
N ALA A 35 -0.91 -21.62 -41.95
CA ALA A 35 0.21 -22.11 -42.72
C ALA A 35 0.04 -21.68 -44.18
N ALA A 36 1.20 -21.42 -44.83
CA ALA A 36 1.52 -21.38 -46.27
C ALA A 36 2.31 -20.09 -46.59
N ASP A 37 3.28 -20.02 -47.52
CA ASP A 37 4.21 -20.93 -48.20
C ASP A 37 5.15 -20.01 -49.02
N LYS A 38 6.43 -20.39 -49.20
CA LYS A 38 7.46 -19.90 -50.18
C LYS A 38 7.72 -18.37 -50.34
N SER A 39 8.96 -17.89 -50.28
CA SER A 39 10.08 -18.26 -51.15
C SER A 39 11.39 -17.56 -50.74
N ARG A 40 12.48 -18.19 -51.17
CA ARG A 40 13.93 -17.89 -51.07
C ARG A 40 14.32 -16.42 -51.34
N GLU A 41 15.15 -15.87 -50.47
CA GLU A 41 16.34 -15.07 -50.82
C GLU A 41 17.31 -15.02 -49.63
N SER A 42 18.58 -15.32 -49.87
CA SER A 42 19.64 -15.41 -48.87
C SER A 42 20.47 -14.11 -48.83
N PRO A 43 20.73 -13.56 -47.64
CA PRO A 43 22.08 -13.10 -47.29
C PRO A 43 22.49 -13.71 -45.93
N SER A 44 23.52 -14.54 -45.92
CA SER A 44 24.91 -14.19 -45.56
C SER A 44 25.05 -13.59 -44.14
N SER A 45 25.95 -14.22 -43.37
CA SER A 45 26.32 -13.92 -41.97
C SER A 45 25.22 -14.07 -40.92
N THR A 46 25.07 -15.31 -40.43
CA THR A 46 24.50 -15.60 -39.12
C THR A 46 25.39 -14.99 -38.04
N GLU A 47 25.15 -13.73 -37.71
CA GLU A 47 25.45 -13.19 -36.39
C GLU A 47 24.63 -14.04 -35.41
N LYS A 48 25.27 -15.05 -34.82
CA LYS A 48 24.70 -15.79 -33.69
C LYS A 48 24.36 -14.75 -32.64
N ALA A 49 23.06 -14.49 -32.44
CA ALA A 49 22.55 -13.64 -31.37
C ALA A 49 23.32 -13.99 -30.09
N SER A 50 24.20 -13.07 -29.67
CA SER A 50 25.07 -13.30 -28.53
C SER A 50 24.16 -13.61 -27.34
N LYS A 51 24.44 -14.71 -26.62
CA LYS A 51 23.68 -15.07 -25.42
C LYS A 51 23.69 -13.84 -24.52
N ALA A 52 22.51 -13.28 -24.22
CA ALA A 52 22.38 -12.13 -23.34
C ALA A 52 23.18 -12.40 -22.06
N HIS A 53 24.25 -11.63 -21.88
CA HIS A 53 25.16 -11.80 -20.75
C HIS A 53 24.46 -11.24 -19.51
N TYR A 54 23.82 -12.10 -18.72
CA TYR A 54 23.16 -11.70 -17.48
C TYR A 54 24.19 -11.37 -16.41
N VAL A 55 23.93 -10.32 -15.63
CA VAL A 55 24.78 -9.98 -14.48
C VAL A 55 24.55 -10.99 -13.35
N GLN A 56 25.65 -11.51 -12.81
CA GLN A 56 25.67 -12.36 -11.62
C GLN A 56 26.43 -11.63 -10.50
N ALA A 57 25.72 -11.18 -9.49
CA ALA A 57 26.29 -10.48 -8.35
C ALA A 57 26.46 -11.42 -7.16
N SER A 58 27.58 -11.34 -6.44
CA SER A 58 27.75 -12.02 -5.16
C SER A 58 27.80 -10.97 -4.05
N ILE A 59 26.93 -11.10 -3.05
CA ILE A 59 26.90 -10.18 -1.90
C ILE A 59 27.22 -10.95 -0.62
N LYS A 60 27.95 -10.30 0.28
CA LYS A 60 28.32 -10.79 1.60
C LYS A 60 27.30 -10.39 2.64
N THR A 61 26.71 -9.21 2.59
CA THR A 61 25.77 -8.73 3.62
C THR A 61 24.66 -7.87 3.04
N LEU A 62 23.58 -7.72 3.81
CA LEU A 62 22.53 -6.74 3.57
C LEU A 62 22.53 -5.62 4.62
N ASN A 63 23.47 -5.64 5.59
CA ASN A 63 23.57 -4.61 6.61
C ASN A 63 24.35 -3.40 6.05
N PRO A 64 23.74 -2.20 5.97
CA PRO A 64 24.43 -1.00 5.49
C PRO A 64 25.77 -0.71 6.17
N HIS A 65 25.90 -1.05 7.46
CA HIS A 65 27.11 -0.78 8.24
C HIS A 65 28.27 -1.73 7.95
N TYR A 66 28.00 -2.86 7.28
CA TYR A 66 29.02 -3.87 6.96
C TYR A 66 29.22 -4.05 5.45
N LEU A 67 28.64 -3.17 4.63
CA LEU A 67 28.85 -3.18 3.18
C LEU A 67 30.33 -2.95 2.85
N THR A 68 30.82 -3.68 1.85
CA THR A 68 32.16 -3.54 1.29
C THR A 68 32.07 -3.25 -0.22
N GLU A 69 33.18 -2.86 -0.85
CA GLU A 69 33.21 -2.67 -2.31
C GLU A 69 32.79 -3.94 -3.07
N ALA A 70 33.03 -5.12 -2.48
CA ALA A 70 32.65 -6.41 -3.06
C ALA A 70 31.12 -6.65 -3.10
N ASP A 71 30.34 -5.90 -2.32
CA ASP A 71 28.87 -5.97 -2.33
C ASP A 71 28.24 -5.07 -3.41
N TYR A 72 29.06 -4.31 -4.14
CA TYR A 72 28.61 -3.37 -5.15
C TYR A 72 28.14 -4.09 -6.41
N ILE A 73 26.91 -3.79 -6.83
CA ILE A 73 26.30 -4.33 -8.04
C ILE A 73 26.36 -3.27 -9.12
N HIS A 74 26.91 -3.61 -10.28
CA HIS A 74 26.97 -2.74 -11.46
C HIS A 74 26.30 -3.41 -12.66
N LEU A 75 25.31 -2.75 -13.26
CA LEU A 75 24.55 -3.21 -14.41
C LEU A 75 24.94 -2.38 -15.66
N PRO A 76 25.85 -2.87 -16.51
CA PRO A 76 26.40 -2.08 -17.62
C PRO A 76 25.43 -1.90 -18.78
N SER A 77 24.43 -2.77 -18.91
CA SER A 77 23.42 -2.73 -19.96
C SER A 77 22.02 -2.87 -19.35
N GLU A 78 21.00 -2.69 -20.19
CA GLU A 78 19.63 -2.98 -19.80
C GLU A 78 19.47 -4.47 -19.48
N GLN A 79 19.04 -4.78 -18.26
CA GLN A 79 18.85 -6.13 -17.77
C GLN A 79 17.43 -6.25 -17.21
N GLU A 80 16.72 -7.33 -17.52
CA GLU A 80 15.41 -7.59 -16.91
C GLU A 80 15.55 -8.07 -15.46
N TYR A 81 16.65 -8.77 -15.16
CA TYR A 81 16.93 -9.31 -13.85
C TYR A 81 18.42 -9.57 -13.65
N VAL A 82 18.78 -9.77 -12.38
CA VAL A 82 20.13 -10.06 -11.90
C VAL A 82 20.06 -11.28 -10.98
N PHE A 83 20.98 -12.21 -11.15
CA PHE A 83 21.14 -13.30 -10.19
C PHE A 83 22.06 -12.85 -9.05
N VAL A 84 21.57 -13.00 -7.82
CA VAL A 84 22.28 -12.62 -6.61
C VAL A 84 22.64 -13.87 -5.82
N TRP A 85 23.91 -13.97 -5.45
CA TRP A 85 24.50 -15.11 -4.76
C TRP A 85 25.00 -14.67 -3.39
N ASP A 86 24.92 -15.56 -2.39
CA ASP A 86 25.60 -15.33 -1.11
C ASP A 86 27.09 -15.65 -1.26
N ALA A 87 27.94 -14.63 -1.17
CA ALA A 87 29.38 -14.74 -1.27
C ALA A 87 30.01 -15.58 -0.15
N LEU A 88 29.34 -15.66 1.02
CA LEU A 88 29.81 -16.42 2.18
C LEU A 88 29.15 -17.79 2.31
N ALA A 89 28.21 -18.12 1.42
CA ALA A 89 27.66 -19.47 1.37
C ALA A 89 28.81 -20.44 1.11
N ARG A 90 29.13 -21.26 2.12
CA ARG A 90 29.99 -22.43 1.91
C ARG A 90 29.36 -23.21 0.78
N SER A 91 30.17 -23.66 -0.18
CA SER A 91 29.71 -24.61 -1.18
C SER A 91 29.32 -25.88 -0.42
N THR A 92 28.08 -25.95 0.05
CA THR A 92 27.50 -27.19 0.53
C THR A 92 27.29 -28.00 -0.73
N THR A 93 28.37 -28.63 -1.19
CA THR A 93 28.31 -29.89 -1.91
C THR A 93 27.70 -30.89 -0.93
N VAL A 94 26.40 -30.75 -0.68
CA VAL A 94 25.60 -31.92 -0.38
C VAL A 94 25.82 -32.78 -1.62
N GLN A 95 26.42 -33.94 -1.42
CA GLN A 95 26.58 -34.96 -2.46
C GLN A 95 25.20 -35.49 -2.87
N VAL A 96 24.39 -34.63 -3.47
CA VAL A 96 23.29 -35.04 -4.32
C VAL A 96 23.94 -35.24 -5.67
N SER A 97 23.92 -36.49 -6.14
CA SER A 97 24.08 -36.92 -7.54
C SER A 97 24.52 -35.82 -8.51
N ALA A 98 25.68 -36.02 -9.17
CA ALA A 98 26.45 -35.12 -10.03
C ALA A 98 25.72 -34.40 -11.20
N LYS A 99 24.39 -34.30 -11.21
CA LYS A 99 23.59 -33.65 -12.25
C LYS A 99 23.07 -32.26 -11.91
N VAL A 100 23.03 -31.79 -10.65
CA VAL A 100 22.57 -30.42 -10.35
C VAL A 100 23.25 -29.81 -9.11
N ASN A 101 24.54 -29.48 -9.21
CA ASN A 101 25.19 -28.54 -8.28
C ASN A 101 24.70 -27.12 -8.57
N ARG A 102 23.46 -26.80 -8.22
CA ARG A 102 22.97 -25.42 -8.23
C ARG A 102 23.24 -24.82 -6.87
N ARG A 103 24.31 -24.04 -6.77
CA ARG A 103 24.45 -23.07 -5.68
C ARG A 103 23.10 -22.28 -5.62
N PRO A 104 22.52 -22.00 -4.44
CA PRO A 104 21.31 -21.20 -4.37
C PRO A 104 21.57 -19.78 -4.88
N CYS A 105 20.67 -19.23 -5.69
CA CYS A 105 20.68 -17.84 -6.11
C CYS A 105 19.30 -17.21 -5.90
N ALA A 106 19.27 -15.90 -5.66
CA ALA A 106 18.05 -15.11 -5.68
C ALA A 106 17.97 -14.24 -6.93
N THR A 107 16.76 -13.78 -7.27
CA THR A 107 16.55 -12.88 -8.40
C THR A 107 16.26 -11.46 -7.91
N PHE A 108 17.02 -10.50 -8.43
CA PHE A 108 16.75 -9.06 -8.32
C PHE A 108 16.18 -8.57 -9.66
N ARG A 109 14.99 -7.96 -9.65
CA ARG A 109 14.27 -7.48 -10.84
C ARG A 109 13.45 -6.24 -10.50
N PRO A 110 13.27 -5.27 -11.42
CA PRO A 110 12.61 -4.00 -11.11
C PRO A 110 11.09 -4.15 -10.94
N GLY A 111 10.48 -5.18 -11.52
CA GLY A 111 9.05 -5.45 -11.46
C GLY A 111 8.68 -6.88 -11.86
N LYS A 112 7.37 -7.15 -11.96
CA LYS A 112 6.83 -8.44 -12.44
C LYS A 112 6.62 -8.47 -13.95
N SER A 113 6.29 -7.33 -14.54
CA SER A 113 6.31 -7.14 -15.98
C SER A 113 7.75 -7.18 -16.49
N PRO A 114 7.98 -7.54 -17.77
CA PRO A 114 9.28 -7.45 -18.41
C PRO A 114 9.65 -5.97 -18.52
N MET A 115 10.23 -5.46 -17.44
CA MET A 115 10.76 -4.11 -17.34
C MET A 115 12.26 -4.27 -17.14
N THR A 116 13.03 -3.51 -17.91
CA THR A 116 14.48 -3.50 -17.78
C THR A 116 14.90 -2.51 -16.68
N PHE A 117 15.98 -2.84 -15.99
CA PHE A 117 16.72 -1.85 -15.22
C PHE A 117 17.30 -0.80 -16.18
N PRO A 118 17.36 0.48 -15.76
CA PRO A 118 18.10 1.48 -16.51
C PRO A 118 19.56 1.05 -16.72
N ALA A 119 20.09 1.29 -17.92
CA ALA A 119 21.50 1.06 -18.20
C ALA A 119 22.39 1.90 -17.25
N GLY A 120 23.50 1.32 -16.79
CA GLY A 120 24.40 1.96 -15.84
C GLY A 120 23.86 2.02 -14.40
N LEU A 121 22.82 1.24 -14.07
CA LEU A 121 22.35 1.13 -12.69
C LEU A 121 23.44 0.48 -11.83
N ALA A 122 23.89 1.20 -10.81
CA ALA A 122 24.90 0.71 -9.89
C ALA A 122 24.54 1.03 -8.43
N GLY A 123 25.00 0.22 -7.49
CA GLY A 123 24.70 0.41 -6.08
C GLY A 123 24.69 -0.85 -5.22
N TYR A 124 24.00 -0.78 -4.09
CA TYR A 124 23.97 -1.82 -3.08
C TYR A 124 22.55 -2.30 -2.78
N LEU A 125 22.40 -3.62 -2.60
CA LEU A 125 21.24 -4.15 -1.89
C LEU A 125 21.45 -3.99 -0.40
N TYR A 126 20.40 -3.61 0.31
CA TYR A 126 20.45 -3.46 1.76
C TYR A 126 19.10 -3.73 2.40
N TYR A 127 19.13 -4.15 3.66
CA TYR A 127 17.94 -4.34 4.47
C TYR A 127 17.57 -3.04 5.15
N TRP A 128 16.32 -2.62 4.97
CA TRP A 128 15.74 -1.44 5.58
C TRP A 128 14.61 -1.85 6.51
N VAL A 129 14.59 -1.26 7.70
CA VAL A 129 13.51 -1.41 8.67
C VAL A 129 12.88 -0.05 8.91
N PRO A 130 11.55 0.09 8.81
CA PRO A 130 10.88 1.33 9.15
C PRO A 130 11.11 1.70 10.62
N ALA A 131 11.26 2.99 10.89
CA ALA A 131 11.31 3.50 12.25
C ALA A 131 10.03 3.12 13.02
N THR A 132 10.17 2.82 14.31
CA THR A 132 9.03 2.55 15.18
C THR A 132 8.13 3.79 15.26
N PRO A 133 6.80 3.65 15.26
CA PRO A 133 6.05 2.40 15.41
C PRO A 133 5.78 1.64 14.10
N ALA A 134 6.40 0.47 13.95
CA ALA A 134 6.15 -0.47 12.87
C ALA A 134 6.41 -1.90 13.37
N PRO A 135 5.70 -2.92 12.86
CA PRO A 135 5.94 -4.30 13.25
C PRO A 135 7.31 -4.76 12.71
N PRO A 136 8.04 -5.65 13.41
CA PRO A 136 9.33 -6.16 12.93
C PRO A 136 9.26 -6.83 11.55
N THR A 137 8.08 -7.33 11.17
CA THR A 137 7.81 -7.93 9.85
C THR A 137 7.74 -6.90 8.71
N ALA A 138 7.77 -5.60 9.00
CA ALA A 138 7.70 -4.52 8.01
C ALA A 138 9.03 -4.24 7.30
N GLY A 139 10.11 -4.93 7.68
CA GLY A 139 11.38 -4.78 7.00
C GLY A 139 11.34 -5.23 5.53
N GLU A 140 12.25 -4.69 4.74
CA GLU A 140 12.30 -4.88 3.29
C GLU A 140 13.73 -4.73 2.77
N ILE A 141 14.07 -5.50 1.74
CA ILE A 141 15.30 -5.27 0.98
C ILE A 141 15.03 -4.18 -0.04
N ARG A 142 15.93 -3.19 -0.12
CA ARG A 142 15.90 -2.11 -1.10
C ARG A 142 17.21 -2.09 -1.88
N PHE A 143 17.23 -1.32 -2.97
CA PHE A 143 18.43 -1.06 -3.76
C PHE A 143 18.80 0.42 -3.66
N ARG A 144 19.96 0.73 -3.10
CA ARG A 144 20.51 2.08 -2.97
C ARG A 144 21.39 2.36 -4.19
N ARG A 145 20.93 3.25 -5.08
CA ARG A 145 21.68 3.73 -6.23
C ARG A 145 22.86 4.59 -5.78
N MET A 146 24.04 4.25 -6.29
CA MET A 146 25.31 4.88 -5.99
C MET A 146 26.15 4.92 -7.27
N PHE A 147 26.97 5.97 -7.44
CA PHE A 147 27.88 6.07 -8.59
C PHE A 147 29.27 5.49 -8.30
N THR A 148 29.64 5.38 -7.03
CA THR A 148 30.94 4.87 -6.60
C THR A 148 30.74 3.61 -5.75
N PRO A 149 31.69 2.67 -5.80
CA PRO A 149 31.67 1.46 -4.98
C PRO A 149 32.15 1.73 -3.53
N SER A 150 31.93 2.94 -3.00
CA SER A 150 32.38 3.31 -1.66
C SER A 150 31.24 3.20 -0.64
N PRO A 151 31.31 2.27 0.33
CA PRO A 151 30.31 2.16 1.40
C PRO A 151 30.22 3.41 2.28
N LEU A 152 31.30 4.18 2.40
CA LEU A 152 31.30 5.43 3.18
C LEU A 152 30.35 6.48 2.60
N ALA A 153 30.09 6.43 1.30
CA ALA A 153 29.16 7.31 0.62
C ALA A 153 27.71 6.79 0.63
N PHE A 154 27.40 5.68 1.31
CA PHE A 154 26.09 5.01 1.26
C PHE A 154 24.91 5.96 1.54
N ASN A 155 25.07 6.84 2.52
CA ASN A 155 24.04 7.82 2.90
C ASN A 155 23.79 8.90 1.84
N ASN A 156 24.72 9.12 0.91
CA ASN A 156 24.57 10.07 -0.20
C ASN A 156 23.80 9.46 -1.38
N GLY A 157 23.61 8.13 -1.39
CA GLY A 157 22.88 7.41 -2.42
C GLY A 157 21.36 7.60 -2.32
N GLN A 158 20.66 7.33 -3.42
CA GLN A 158 19.19 7.40 -3.48
C GLN A 158 18.59 6.01 -3.70
N ASP A 159 17.45 5.71 -3.09
CA ASP A 159 16.77 4.45 -3.37
C ASP A 159 16.36 4.38 -4.85
N LEU A 160 16.53 3.22 -5.48
CA LEU A 160 15.91 2.92 -6.77
C LEU A 160 14.41 3.04 -6.61
N LEU A 161 13.76 3.82 -7.48
CA LEU A 161 12.31 3.96 -7.48
C LEU A 161 11.67 2.93 -8.41
N SER A 162 10.52 2.41 -8.00
CA SER A 162 9.65 1.63 -8.86
C SER A 162 8.76 2.54 -9.72
N ALA A 163 8.07 1.97 -10.71
CA ALA A 163 7.19 2.73 -11.62
C ALA A 163 6.06 3.50 -10.91
N ASN A 164 5.76 3.18 -9.65
CA ASN A 164 4.76 3.86 -8.85
C ASN A 164 5.34 5.03 -8.02
N GLY A 165 6.63 5.34 -8.17
CA GLY A 165 7.33 6.41 -7.44
C GLY A 165 7.78 6.05 -6.02
N LEU A 166 7.40 4.89 -5.48
CA LEU A 166 7.92 4.39 -4.20
C LEU A 166 9.27 3.71 -4.41
N PRO A 167 10.13 3.66 -3.38
CA PRO A 167 11.31 2.82 -3.38
C PRO A 167 10.99 1.40 -3.84
N TRP A 168 11.80 0.88 -4.76
CA TRP A 168 11.83 -0.52 -5.10
C TRP A 168 12.15 -1.30 -3.84
N ARG A 169 11.38 -2.36 -3.59
CA ARG A 169 11.46 -3.11 -2.35
C ARG A 169 11.03 -4.54 -2.51
N LEU A 170 11.68 -5.42 -1.76
CA LEU A 170 11.29 -6.79 -1.55
C LEU A 170 10.92 -6.96 -0.07
N GLN A 171 9.63 -7.12 0.20
CA GLN A 171 9.10 -7.13 1.57
C GLN A 171 9.43 -8.45 2.28
N LEU A 172 9.69 -8.40 3.60
CA LEU A 172 10.05 -9.58 4.38
C LEU A 172 9.06 -10.75 4.25
N PRO A 173 7.72 -10.56 4.23
CA PRO A 173 6.79 -11.67 3.97
C PRO A 173 7.03 -12.37 2.64
N THR A 174 7.38 -11.62 1.59
CA THR A 174 7.74 -12.19 0.28
C THR A 174 9.05 -12.97 0.38
N ILE A 175 10.07 -12.41 1.03
CA ILE A 175 11.38 -13.07 1.22
C ILE A 175 11.21 -14.38 1.98
N ALA A 176 10.40 -14.36 3.04
CA ALA A 176 10.18 -15.49 3.93
C ALA A 176 9.46 -16.65 3.24
N THR A 177 8.49 -16.36 2.36
CA THR A 177 7.61 -17.37 1.76
C THR A 177 8.16 -18.04 0.51
N PHE A 178 8.89 -17.33 -0.36
CA PHE A 178 9.28 -17.89 -1.66
C PHE A 178 10.74 -18.39 -1.66
N ASP A 179 10.94 -19.62 -2.12
CA ASP A 179 12.27 -20.24 -2.18
C ASP A 179 13.24 -19.54 -3.14
N LEU A 180 12.71 -18.79 -4.12
CA LEU A 180 13.50 -17.90 -4.98
C LEU A 180 14.30 -16.86 -4.19
N TYR A 181 13.94 -16.59 -2.92
CA TYR A 181 14.62 -15.62 -2.07
C TYR A 181 15.41 -16.28 -0.94
N GLN A 182 15.73 -17.58 -1.05
CA GLN A 182 16.51 -18.30 -0.05
C GLN A 182 17.82 -17.60 0.30
N VAL A 183 18.59 -17.14 -0.70
CA VAL A 183 19.85 -16.41 -0.48
C VAL A 183 19.67 -15.20 0.44
N TYR A 184 18.59 -14.44 0.27
CA TYR A 184 18.29 -13.30 1.12
C TYR A 184 17.87 -13.74 2.53
N ARG A 185 17.09 -14.82 2.67
CA ARG A 185 16.75 -15.39 3.99
C ARG A 185 18.00 -15.77 4.77
N ASP A 186 18.93 -16.46 4.11
CA ASP A 186 20.14 -16.97 4.73
C ASP A 186 21.04 -15.83 5.21
N ILE A 187 21.24 -14.79 4.38
CA ILE A 187 22.00 -13.59 4.75
C ILE A 187 21.34 -12.85 5.93
N LEU A 188 20.02 -12.63 5.88
CA LEU A 188 19.30 -11.90 6.94
C LEU A 188 19.36 -12.62 8.29
N LEU A 189 19.28 -13.97 8.29
CA LEU A 189 19.40 -14.79 9.50
C LEU A 189 20.83 -14.83 10.02
N ARG A 190 21.80 -15.06 9.13
CA ARG A 190 23.23 -15.16 9.49
C ARG A 190 23.75 -13.84 10.08
N ASP A 191 23.35 -12.72 9.50
CA ASP A 191 23.79 -11.39 9.94
C ASP A 191 22.98 -10.87 11.15
N GLY A 192 22.04 -11.66 11.67
CA GLY A 192 21.21 -11.28 12.82
C GLY A 192 20.26 -10.09 12.54
N LEU A 193 20.01 -9.77 11.27
CA LEU A 193 19.14 -8.66 10.86
C LEU A 193 17.66 -8.97 11.10
N VAL A 194 17.30 -10.25 11.11
CA VAL A 194 15.94 -10.74 11.37
C VAL A 194 16.01 -12.01 12.20
N SER A 195 15.18 -12.12 13.24
CA SER A 195 15.11 -13.32 14.06
C SER A 195 14.39 -14.48 13.35
N LYS A 196 14.64 -15.72 13.78
CA LYS A 196 13.90 -16.90 13.29
C LYS A 196 12.39 -16.80 13.53
N GLU A 197 12.00 -16.26 14.69
CA GLU A 197 10.58 -16.06 15.02
C GLU A 197 9.94 -15.04 14.06
N THR A 198 10.59 -13.90 13.84
CA THR A 198 10.09 -12.88 12.90
C THR A 198 9.96 -13.44 11.49
N PHE A 199 10.90 -14.29 11.06
CA PHE A 199 10.80 -15.00 9.78
C PHE A 199 9.63 -15.97 9.70
N ALA A 200 9.35 -16.72 10.76
CA ALA A 200 8.21 -17.63 10.81
C ALA A 200 6.88 -16.86 10.63
N ILE A 201 6.71 -15.77 11.39
CA ILE A 201 5.54 -14.89 11.29
C ILE A 201 5.45 -14.28 9.88
N ALA A 202 6.55 -13.76 9.34
CA ALA A 202 6.57 -13.20 7.99
C ALA A 202 6.21 -14.25 6.92
N ALA A 203 6.63 -15.51 7.11
CA ALA A 203 6.28 -16.60 6.19
C ALA A 203 4.79 -16.93 6.23
N ASP A 204 4.16 -16.91 7.42
CA ASP A 204 2.71 -17.04 7.56
C ASP A 204 1.98 -15.90 6.87
N MET A 205 2.41 -14.65 7.09
CA MET A 205 1.88 -13.47 6.40
C MET A 205 1.99 -13.59 4.88
N GLY A 206 3.13 -14.05 4.36
CA GLY A 206 3.32 -14.19 2.92
C GLY A 206 2.48 -15.33 2.33
N ARG A 207 2.28 -16.44 3.06
CA ARG A 207 1.31 -17.49 2.70
C ARG A 207 -0.11 -16.94 2.65
N GLN A 208 -0.52 -16.20 3.67
CA GLN A 208 -1.83 -15.53 3.70
C GLN A 208 -1.99 -14.59 2.50
N ARG A 209 -0.99 -13.77 2.20
CA ARG A 209 -1.02 -12.84 1.06
C ARG A 209 -1.16 -13.55 -0.28
N LYS A 210 -0.49 -14.70 -0.45
CA LYS A 210 -0.58 -15.52 -1.67
C LYS A 210 -2.02 -15.94 -1.97
N THR A 211 -2.84 -16.18 -0.94
CA THR A 211 -4.26 -16.55 -1.12
C THR A 211 -5.12 -15.42 -1.68
N TRP A 212 -4.65 -14.16 -1.62
CA TRP A 212 -5.45 -13.01 -2.03
C TRP A 212 -5.36 -12.70 -3.52
N ASP A 213 -4.41 -13.29 -4.25
CA ASP A 213 -4.17 -13.01 -5.69
C ASP A 213 -3.99 -11.50 -6.01
N VAL A 214 -3.67 -10.68 -5.00
CA VAL A 214 -3.46 -9.24 -5.14
C VAL A 214 -2.00 -8.93 -4.83
N GLU A 215 -1.19 -9.17 -5.83
CA GLU A 215 0.27 -9.20 -5.72
C GLU A 215 0.93 -7.83 -6.00
N SER A 216 0.15 -6.81 -6.39
CA SER A 216 0.62 -5.52 -6.90
C SER A 216 0.43 -4.33 -5.94
N GLN A 217 -0.29 -4.50 -4.83
CA GLN A 217 -0.57 -3.39 -3.91
C GLN A 217 0.41 -3.35 -2.74
N GLY A 218 0.82 -2.13 -2.39
CA GLY A 218 1.70 -1.86 -1.26
C GLY A 218 1.03 -2.23 0.06
N LEU A 219 1.79 -2.88 0.93
CA LEU A 219 1.36 -3.25 2.27
C LEU A 219 1.60 -2.08 3.24
N VAL A 220 0.53 -1.62 3.88
CA VAL A 220 0.57 -0.46 4.78
C VAL A 220 0.71 -0.93 6.23
N HIS A 221 1.76 -0.50 6.92
CA HIS A 221 2.06 -0.89 8.30
C HIS A 221 1.93 0.26 9.29
N SER A 222 1.90 1.53 8.87
CA SER A 222 1.89 2.67 9.80
C SER A 222 1.20 3.91 9.23
N PHE A 223 0.79 4.81 10.12
CA PHE A 223 0.44 6.17 9.73
C PHE A 223 1.66 6.88 9.15
N GLY A 224 1.44 7.75 8.17
CA GLY A 224 2.52 8.49 7.52
C GLY A 224 3.22 7.73 6.39
N GLN A 225 3.12 6.40 6.35
CA GLN A 225 3.73 5.60 5.29
C GLN A 225 3.13 5.94 3.91
N PRO A 226 3.96 6.30 2.92
CA PRO A 226 3.51 6.51 1.56
C PRO A 226 3.02 5.23 0.88
N TRP A 227 1.91 5.33 0.15
CA TRP A 227 1.35 4.29 -0.68
C TRP A 227 0.81 4.89 -1.99
N TYR A 228 0.79 4.08 -3.05
CA TYR A 228 0.38 4.52 -4.39
C TYR A 228 -1.14 4.52 -4.56
N LEU A 229 -1.67 5.63 -5.08
CA LEU A 229 -3.08 5.82 -5.42
C LEU A 229 -3.22 6.17 -6.91
N ASP A 230 -3.97 5.34 -7.64
CA ASP A 230 -4.51 5.71 -8.95
C ASP A 230 -5.82 6.48 -8.75
N LEU A 231 -5.84 7.77 -9.11
CA LEU A 231 -7.00 8.65 -8.90
C LEU A 231 -8.20 8.29 -9.80
N GLY A 232 -7.95 7.58 -10.92
CA GLY A 232 -8.97 7.14 -11.86
C GLY A 232 -9.62 5.80 -11.50
N SER A 233 -9.05 5.03 -10.56
CA SER A 233 -9.60 3.70 -10.22
C SER A 233 -10.99 3.81 -9.61
N LYS A 234 -11.96 3.03 -10.10
CA LYS A 234 -13.35 3.06 -9.62
C LYS A 234 -13.51 2.54 -8.19
N VAL A 235 -12.58 1.67 -7.76
CA VAL A 235 -12.57 1.01 -6.45
C VAL A 235 -11.15 1.04 -5.89
N HIS A 236 -11.02 1.21 -4.58
CA HIS A 236 -9.77 1.06 -3.86
C HIS A 236 -9.97 0.07 -2.71
N TRP A 237 -8.93 -0.70 -2.43
CA TRP A 237 -8.81 -1.46 -1.20
C TRP A 237 -7.35 -1.38 -0.79
N TRP A 238 -7.07 -1.73 0.46
CA TRP A 238 -5.71 -1.72 1.00
C TRP A 238 -5.43 -3.01 1.74
N GLN A 239 -4.15 -3.36 1.79
CA GLN A 239 -3.62 -4.40 2.65
C GLN A 239 -2.87 -3.74 3.79
N PHE A 240 -3.08 -4.24 5.01
CA PHE A 240 -2.45 -3.74 6.22
C PHE A 240 -1.62 -4.82 6.88
N MET A 241 -0.46 -4.46 7.40
CA MET A 241 0.42 -5.35 8.15
C MET A 241 0.23 -5.11 9.65
N GLY A 242 -0.35 -6.08 10.33
CA GLY A 242 -0.37 -6.13 11.79
C GLY A 242 0.92 -6.70 12.35
N GLU A 243 0.92 -6.91 13.66
CA GLU A 243 2.07 -7.48 14.36
C GLU A 243 2.36 -8.91 13.92
N ARG A 244 1.31 -9.73 13.76
CA ARG A 244 1.43 -11.16 13.41
C ARG A 244 0.63 -11.58 12.17
N ASP A 245 -0.32 -10.76 11.72
CA ASP A 245 -1.22 -11.07 10.61
C ASP A 245 -1.29 -9.96 9.57
N LEU A 246 -1.78 -10.31 8.37
CA LEU A 246 -2.18 -9.33 7.38
C LEU A 246 -3.70 -9.16 7.38
N PHE A 247 -4.12 -7.95 7.04
CA PHE A 247 -5.53 -7.58 6.93
C PHE A 247 -5.80 -6.97 5.56
N LYS A 248 -7.00 -7.19 5.04
CA LYS A 248 -7.49 -6.57 3.80
C LYS A 248 -8.71 -5.73 4.14
N SER A 249 -8.76 -4.49 3.63
CA SER A 249 -9.99 -3.70 3.73
C SER A 249 -11.06 -4.24 2.79
N ALA A 250 -12.32 -3.97 3.11
CA ALA A 250 -13.37 -4.06 2.11
C ALA A 250 -13.06 -3.14 0.91
N PRO A 251 -13.51 -3.49 -0.31
CA PRO A 251 -13.50 -2.59 -1.45
C PRO A 251 -14.27 -1.32 -1.12
N LEU A 252 -13.60 -0.18 -1.20
CA LEU A 252 -14.22 1.14 -1.14
C LEU A 252 -14.40 1.70 -2.54
N PRO A 253 -15.52 2.36 -2.82
CA PRO A 253 -15.65 3.19 -4.01
C PRO A 253 -14.54 4.24 -4.06
N ASN A 254 -14.26 4.76 -5.27
CA ASN A 254 -13.24 5.76 -5.50
C ASN A 254 -13.20 6.82 -4.38
N VAL A 255 -12.03 7.06 -3.80
CA VAL A 255 -11.90 7.90 -2.60
C VAL A 255 -12.21 9.36 -2.86
N LEU A 256 -12.18 9.81 -4.12
CA LEU A 256 -12.57 11.15 -4.55
C LEU A 256 -14.04 11.25 -4.97
N SER A 257 -14.67 10.11 -5.31
CA SER A 257 -16.09 10.08 -5.65
C SER A 257 -16.98 10.47 -4.48
N PHE A 258 -18.01 11.25 -4.76
CA PHE A 258 -19.08 11.57 -3.82
C PHE A 258 -20.44 11.36 -4.48
N LYS A 259 -21.50 11.33 -3.66
CA LYS A 259 -22.87 11.15 -4.12
C LYS A 259 -23.56 12.49 -4.25
N THR A 260 -24.33 12.64 -5.32
CA THR A 260 -25.31 13.73 -5.51
C THR A 260 -26.65 13.07 -5.74
N GLY A 261 -27.53 13.09 -4.73
CA GLY A 261 -28.72 12.24 -4.70
C GLY A 261 -28.33 10.75 -4.65
N ASP A 262 -28.93 9.95 -5.53
CA ASP A 262 -28.64 8.51 -5.65
C ASP A 262 -27.46 8.20 -6.58
N THR A 263 -27.03 9.17 -7.38
CA THR A 263 -25.95 9.01 -8.35
C THR A 263 -24.59 9.25 -7.71
N ARG A 264 -23.67 8.31 -7.91
CA ARG A 264 -22.25 8.50 -7.58
C ARG A 264 -21.55 9.15 -8.77
N LEU A 265 -20.92 10.28 -8.52
CA LEU A 265 -20.14 10.98 -9.52
C LEU A 265 -18.77 10.30 -9.73
N PRO A 266 -18.20 10.39 -10.94
CA PRO A 266 -16.83 9.93 -11.17
C PRO A 266 -15.84 10.77 -10.35
N SER A 267 -14.59 10.33 -10.27
CA SER A 267 -13.53 11.15 -9.67
C SER A 267 -13.38 12.46 -10.44
N PRO A 268 -13.23 13.62 -9.79
CA PRO A 268 -12.91 14.88 -10.47
C PRO A 268 -11.52 14.89 -11.12
N TRP A 269 -10.62 14.02 -10.66
CA TRP A 269 -9.23 13.99 -11.09
C TRP A 269 -8.82 12.60 -11.55
N LEU A 270 -8.07 12.54 -12.65
CA LEU A 270 -7.34 11.36 -13.09
C LEU A 270 -5.86 11.54 -12.80
N GLY A 271 -5.11 10.44 -12.84
CA GLY A 271 -3.66 10.44 -12.64
C GLY A 271 -3.25 9.61 -11.43
N LYS A 272 -2.09 9.93 -10.87
CA LYS A 272 -1.36 9.09 -9.94
C LYS A 272 -0.79 9.94 -8.81
N ALA A 273 -0.93 9.49 -7.59
CA ALA A 273 -0.37 10.16 -6.42
C ALA A 273 0.20 9.15 -5.42
N LEU A 274 1.20 9.58 -4.67
CA LEU A 274 1.53 8.96 -3.40
C LEU A 274 0.68 9.61 -2.33
N CYS A 275 0.00 8.80 -1.55
CA CYS A 275 -0.83 9.21 -0.43
C CYS A 275 -0.29 8.61 0.87
N LYS A 276 -0.71 9.15 2.00
CA LYS A 276 -0.47 8.57 3.31
C LYS A 276 -1.73 8.63 4.15
N PHE A 277 -1.95 7.60 4.96
CA PHE A 277 -2.96 7.68 6.01
C PHE A 277 -2.42 8.52 7.15
N VAL A 278 -3.29 9.34 7.73
CA VAL A 278 -2.98 10.12 8.93
C VAL A 278 -4.14 10.01 9.91
N ARG A 279 -3.82 10.12 11.20
CA ARG A 279 -4.83 10.28 12.24
C ARG A 279 -5.45 11.68 12.11
N ASP A 280 -6.74 11.79 12.39
CA ASP A 280 -7.33 13.10 12.64
C ASP A 280 -6.87 13.64 14.01
N GLU A 281 -6.36 14.87 14.02
CA GLU A 281 -5.88 15.54 15.23
C GLU A 281 -6.84 16.63 15.69
N HIS A 282 -7.99 16.79 15.03
CA HIS A 282 -8.97 17.79 15.42
C HIS A 282 -9.53 17.47 16.83
N PRO A 283 -9.63 18.45 17.76
CA PRO A 283 -10.06 18.20 19.14
C PRO A 283 -11.42 17.49 19.26
N ARG A 284 -12.37 17.79 18.37
CA ARG A 284 -13.67 17.09 18.30
C ARG A 284 -13.57 15.59 18.03
N HIS A 285 -12.44 15.12 17.51
CA HIS A 285 -12.19 13.71 17.22
C HIS A 285 -11.17 13.10 18.19
N GLU A 286 -10.81 13.80 19.29
CA GLU A 286 -9.85 13.30 20.27
C GLU A 286 -10.23 11.92 20.83
N GLU A 287 -11.54 11.71 21.02
CA GLU A 287 -12.08 10.44 21.48
C GLU A 287 -12.41 9.42 20.37
N HIS A 288 -12.30 9.83 19.11
CA HIS A 288 -12.69 9.04 17.94
C HIS A 288 -11.47 8.56 17.15
N ARG A 289 -11.54 7.35 16.61
CA ARG A 289 -10.48 6.81 15.74
C ARG A 289 -10.79 7.18 14.30
N VAL A 290 -10.55 8.44 13.96
CA VAL A 290 -10.77 8.96 12.61
C VAL A 290 -9.48 8.90 11.79
N VAL A 291 -9.57 8.27 10.62
CA VAL A 291 -8.50 8.19 9.62
C VAL A 291 -8.79 9.17 8.49
N ASN A 292 -7.76 9.93 8.10
CA ASN A 292 -7.76 10.77 6.91
C ASN A 292 -6.74 10.27 5.89
N ILE A 293 -6.88 10.73 4.65
CA ILE A 293 -5.86 10.57 3.60
C ILE A 293 -5.25 11.93 3.30
N LYS A 294 -3.92 12.02 3.23
CA LYS A 294 -3.20 13.20 2.73
C LYS A 294 -2.40 12.84 1.49
N TYR A 295 -2.31 13.77 0.53
CA TYR A 295 -1.38 13.66 -0.58
C TYR A 295 0.04 13.80 -0.04
N HIS A 296 0.90 12.82 -0.30
CA HIS A 296 2.31 12.89 -0.01
C HIS A 296 3.10 13.46 -1.20
N GLN A 297 2.76 13.02 -2.41
CA GLN A 297 3.35 13.51 -3.65
C GLN A 297 2.34 13.32 -4.79
N ILE A 298 2.31 14.25 -5.74
CA ILE A 298 1.49 14.14 -6.96
C ILE A 298 2.42 13.76 -8.10
N LEU A 299 2.19 12.61 -8.71
CA LEU A 299 3.05 12.07 -9.78
C LEU A 299 2.51 12.48 -11.16
N GLN A 300 1.18 12.44 -11.30
CA GLN A 300 0.46 12.84 -12.50
C GLN A 300 -0.92 13.33 -12.07
N LEU A 301 -1.38 14.44 -12.64
CA LEU A 301 -2.70 14.99 -12.34
C LEU A 301 -3.30 15.60 -13.59
N GLN A 302 -4.55 15.26 -13.87
CA GLN A 302 -5.33 15.89 -14.93
C GLN A 302 -6.82 15.91 -14.56
N PRO A 303 -7.59 16.92 -14.99
CA PRO A 303 -9.04 16.91 -14.82
C PRO A 303 -9.68 15.69 -15.46
N ASN A 304 -10.71 15.11 -14.82
CA ASN A 304 -11.48 14.05 -15.45
C ASN A 304 -12.52 14.65 -16.41
N PRO A 305 -12.47 14.34 -17.73
CA PRO A 305 -13.46 14.84 -18.68
C PRO A 305 -14.88 14.33 -18.39
N GLU A 306 -15.05 13.18 -17.74
CA GLU A 306 -16.36 12.64 -17.36
C GLU A 306 -16.98 13.35 -16.14
N PHE A 307 -16.22 14.21 -15.45
CA PHE A 307 -16.73 14.91 -14.28
C PHE A 307 -17.61 16.10 -14.69
N PRO A 308 -18.85 16.23 -14.15
CA PRO A 308 -19.79 17.28 -14.53
C PRO A 308 -19.19 18.68 -14.42
N VAL A 309 -19.35 19.48 -15.48
CA VAL A 309 -18.75 20.82 -15.59
C VAL A 309 -19.31 21.75 -14.52
N GLU A 310 -20.60 21.62 -14.21
CA GLU A 310 -21.35 22.44 -13.26
C GLU A 310 -20.88 22.24 -11.82
N LEU A 311 -20.14 21.17 -11.54
CA LEU A 311 -19.63 20.82 -10.21
C LEU A 311 -18.12 21.04 -10.09
N ARG A 312 -17.46 21.61 -11.11
CA ARG A 312 -16.00 21.83 -11.06
C ARG A 312 -15.61 22.86 -9.99
N ASP A 313 -16.44 23.86 -9.73
CA ASP A 313 -16.14 24.91 -8.76
C ASP A 313 -16.13 24.43 -7.30
N ILE A 314 -16.78 23.29 -7.01
CA ILE A 314 -16.84 22.72 -5.66
C ILE A 314 -15.74 21.69 -5.39
N VAL A 315 -14.93 21.34 -6.39
CA VAL A 315 -13.78 20.45 -6.24
C VAL A 315 -12.49 21.27 -6.29
N LYS A 316 -11.62 21.06 -5.30
CA LYS A 316 -10.32 21.71 -5.27
C LYS A 316 -9.28 20.82 -5.91
N GLU A 317 -8.37 21.42 -6.65
CA GLU A 317 -7.21 20.74 -7.20
C GLU A 317 -6.36 20.12 -6.06
N PRO A 318 -5.96 18.83 -6.16
CA PRO A 318 -5.06 18.18 -5.23
C PRO A 318 -3.76 18.95 -5.07
N LYS A 319 -3.32 19.14 -3.82
CA LYS A 319 -2.03 19.72 -3.50
C LYS A 319 -1.24 18.81 -2.57
N VAL A 320 0.08 18.83 -2.70
CA VAL A 320 0.98 18.07 -1.83
C VAL A 320 0.75 18.51 -0.37
N ASN A 321 0.76 17.53 0.54
CA ASN A 321 0.50 17.68 1.97
C ASN A 321 -0.90 18.18 2.37
N THR A 322 -1.86 18.29 1.43
CA THR A 322 -3.25 18.57 1.78
C THR A 322 -4.07 17.29 1.96
N HIS A 323 -5.18 17.38 2.70
CA HIS A 323 -6.15 16.30 2.80
C HIS A 323 -6.76 15.99 1.43
N LEU A 324 -6.91 14.70 1.14
CA LEU A 324 -7.73 14.21 0.05
C LEU A 324 -9.19 14.62 0.32
N ARG A 325 -9.89 15.09 -0.71
CA ARG A 325 -11.24 15.64 -0.58
C ARG A 325 -12.26 14.90 -1.44
N ARG A 326 -13.48 14.77 -0.90
CA ARG A 326 -14.70 14.34 -1.57
C ARG A 326 -15.61 15.57 -1.70
N GLY A 327 -15.54 16.23 -2.85
CA GLY A 327 -16.15 17.56 -3.03
C GLY A 327 -15.55 18.57 -2.04
N LEU A 328 -16.40 19.20 -1.24
CA LEU A 328 -15.99 20.21 -0.25
C LEU A 328 -15.45 19.65 1.07
N HIS A 329 -15.62 18.34 1.32
CA HIS A 329 -15.25 17.73 2.59
C HIS A 329 -13.96 16.89 2.46
N PRO A 330 -13.10 16.87 3.49
CA PRO A 330 -12.00 15.92 3.52
C PRO A 330 -12.55 14.48 3.53
N TRP A 331 -11.78 13.56 2.95
CA TRP A 331 -12.04 12.13 3.14
C TRP A 331 -11.73 11.78 4.59
N GLN A 332 -12.74 11.28 5.29
CA GLN A 332 -12.65 10.82 6.67
C GLN A 332 -13.31 9.45 6.79
N LEU A 333 -12.70 8.58 7.59
CA LEU A 333 -13.25 7.31 8.02
C LEU A 333 -13.20 7.23 9.54
N ASP A 334 -14.35 7.37 10.18
CA ASP A 334 -14.51 7.11 11.62
C ASP A 334 -14.64 5.60 11.85
N LEU A 335 -13.60 5.00 12.45
CA LEU A 335 -13.54 3.56 12.73
C LEU A 335 -14.44 3.12 13.89
N ASP A 336 -14.86 4.06 14.74
CA ASP A 336 -15.78 3.78 15.85
C ASP A 336 -17.25 3.80 15.39
N ALA A 337 -17.55 4.52 14.30
CA ALA A 337 -18.92 4.66 13.76
C ALA A 337 -19.19 3.85 12.47
N CYS A 338 -18.17 3.34 11.78
CA CYS A 338 -18.37 2.63 10.51
C CYS A 338 -18.67 1.13 10.68
N PRO A 339 -19.28 0.47 9.67
CA PRO A 339 -19.50 -0.98 9.68
C PRO A 339 -18.21 -1.79 9.89
N SER A 340 -18.34 -2.95 10.54
CA SER A 340 -17.20 -3.83 10.87
C SER A 340 -16.32 -4.21 9.66
N ALA A 341 -16.92 -4.38 8.49
CA ALA A 341 -16.20 -4.67 7.25
C ALA A 341 -15.30 -3.51 6.78
N LEU A 342 -15.70 -2.25 7.04
CA LEU A 342 -14.92 -1.08 6.62
C LEU A 342 -13.74 -0.78 7.56
N ARG A 343 -13.88 -1.12 8.84
CA ARG A 343 -12.79 -0.99 9.83
C ARG A 343 -11.74 -2.09 9.74
N GLN A 344 -11.98 -3.15 8.97
CA GLN A 344 -11.01 -4.25 8.81
C GLN A 344 -9.70 -3.71 8.22
N GLY A 345 -8.58 -4.05 8.87
CA GLY A 345 -7.26 -3.56 8.54
C GLY A 345 -6.92 -2.16 9.05
N PHE A 346 -7.84 -1.19 9.01
CA PHE A 346 -7.53 0.17 9.49
C PHE A 346 -7.21 0.26 10.98
N HIS A 347 -7.81 -0.60 11.82
CA HIS A 347 -7.49 -0.69 13.24
C HIS A 347 -6.02 -1.00 13.52
N VAL A 348 -5.34 -1.67 12.58
CA VAL A 348 -3.92 -2.01 12.67
C VAL A 348 -3.05 -0.77 12.73
N LEU A 349 -3.42 0.30 12.01
CA LEU A 349 -2.66 1.55 12.04
C LEU A 349 -2.61 2.15 13.46
N PHE A 350 -3.72 2.04 14.21
CA PHE A 350 -3.79 2.46 15.60
C PHE A 350 -3.00 1.52 16.51
N ALA A 351 -3.20 0.21 16.36
CA ALA A 351 -2.51 -0.81 17.16
C ALA A 351 -0.98 -0.69 17.03
N ASN A 352 -0.47 -0.65 15.79
CA ASN A 352 0.96 -0.52 15.52
C ASN A 352 1.50 0.79 16.12
N SER A 353 0.75 1.89 16.00
CA SER A 353 1.12 3.20 16.55
C SER A 353 0.97 3.32 18.07
N ARG A 354 0.59 2.24 18.77
CA ARG A 354 0.29 2.22 20.21
C ARG A 354 -0.74 3.28 20.62
N LEU A 355 -1.65 3.58 19.70
CA LEU A 355 -2.74 4.52 19.93
C LEU A 355 -3.94 3.78 20.57
N PRO A 356 -4.86 4.50 21.23
CA PRO A 356 -6.01 3.89 21.87
C PRO A 356 -6.79 2.97 20.92
N PRO A 357 -7.09 1.72 21.33
CA PRO A 357 -7.76 0.74 20.47
C PRO A 357 -9.18 1.20 20.15
N LEU A 358 -9.78 0.65 19.08
CA LEU A 358 -11.15 0.97 18.68
C LEU A 358 -12.15 0.76 19.82
N ARG A 359 -13.16 1.62 19.92
CA ARG A 359 -14.28 1.39 20.83
C ARG A 359 -15.03 0.14 20.35
N THR A 360 -15.31 -0.76 21.27
CA THR A 360 -16.16 -1.92 20.98
C THR A 360 -17.62 -1.48 21.06
N SER A 361 -18.50 -2.21 20.37
CA SER A 361 -19.95 -1.96 20.47
C SER A 361 -20.46 -2.02 21.92
N ARG A 362 -19.77 -2.76 22.80
CA ARG A 362 -20.06 -2.82 24.23
C ARG A 362 -19.67 -1.53 24.96
N SER A 363 -18.52 -0.93 24.63
CA SER A 363 -18.07 0.33 25.24
C SER A 363 -18.80 1.57 24.72
N LEU A 364 -19.42 1.49 23.53
CA LEU A 364 -20.30 2.56 23.02
C LEU A 364 -21.69 2.57 23.69
N ARG A 365 -22.12 1.44 24.28
CA ARG A 365 -23.43 1.31 24.96
C ARG A 365 -23.39 1.71 26.42
N SER A 366 -22.23 1.71 27.06
CA SER A 366 -22.07 2.26 28.40
C SER A 366 -22.16 3.78 28.30
N LYS A 367 -23.38 4.31 28.45
CA LYS A 367 -23.54 5.71 28.80
C LYS A 367 -22.74 5.98 30.08
N PRO A 368 -22.08 7.14 30.21
CA PRO A 368 -21.45 7.52 31.46
C PRO A 368 -22.50 7.47 32.56
N VAL A 369 -22.20 6.73 33.63
CA VAL A 369 -23.11 6.45 34.75
C VAL A 369 -23.60 7.75 35.45
N GLY A 370 -22.94 8.89 35.21
CA GLY A 370 -23.31 10.19 35.77
C GLY A 370 -24.49 10.92 35.14
N GLU A 371 -25.00 10.55 33.95
CA GLU A 371 -26.15 11.28 33.35
C GLU A 371 -27.51 10.86 33.92
N ARG A 372 -27.59 9.78 34.70
CA ARG A 372 -28.85 9.33 35.32
C ARG A 372 -29.19 10.04 36.62
N GLU A 373 -28.20 10.56 37.35
CA GLU A 373 -28.44 11.21 38.65
C GLU A 373 -28.98 12.63 38.50
N HIS A 374 -28.65 13.36 37.42
CA HIS A 374 -29.21 14.71 37.21
C HIS A 374 -30.70 14.73 36.85
N ARG A 375 -31.26 13.67 36.26
CA ARG A 375 -32.70 13.62 35.96
C ARG A 375 -33.58 13.22 37.14
N MET A 376 -33.03 12.68 38.23
CA MET A 376 -33.81 12.43 39.45
C MET A 376 -33.74 13.58 40.47
N ALA A 377 -32.77 14.48 40.35
CA ALA A 377 -32.64 15.62 41.26
C ALA A 377 -33.62 16.79 40.95
N GLU A 378 -34.14 16.91 39.72
CA GLU A 378 -35.06 17.99 39.34
C GLU A 378 -36.55 17.71 39.68
N SER A 379 -36.88 16.58 40.30
CA SER A 379 -38.28 16.22 40.66
C SER A 379 -38.68 16.61 42.10
N ARG A 380 -37.80 17.20 42.92
CA ARG A 380 -38.19 17.67 44.26
C ARG A 380 -38.58 19.15 44.19
N LYS A 381 -39.87 19.42 43.95
CA LYS A 381 -40.48 20.72 44.22
C LYS A 381 -40.42 21.01 45.73
N PRO A 382 -40.05 22.22 46.16
CA PRO A 382 -40.19 22.62 47.55
C PRO A 382 -41.67 22.89 47.88
N ASP A 383 -42.12 22.36 49.02
CA ASP A 383 -43.44 22.65 49.59
C ASP A 383 -43.55 24.14 49.93
N VAL A 384 -44.57 24.79 49.36
CA VAL A 384 -44.93 26.19 49.64
C VAL A 384 -45.88 26.21 50.84
N PRO A 385 -45.60 26.94 51.93
CA PRO A 385 -46.53 27.07 53.04
C PRO A 385 -47.75 27.92 52.65
N LEU A 386 -48.95 27.40 52.92
CA LEU A 386 -50.23 28.09 52.78
C LEU A 386 -50.32 29.26 53.77
N LEU A 387 -50.48 30.47 53.25
CA LEU A 387 -50.85 31.68 54.01
C LEU A 387 -52.29 31.54 54.53
N GLN A 388 -52.48 31.75 55.84
CA GLN A 388 -53.80 31.91 56.45
C GLN A 388 -54.37 33.32 56.18
N PRO A 389 -55.70 33.47 56.09
CA PRO A 389 -56.33 34.76 55.81
C PRO A 389 -56.35 35.65 57.06
N ARG A 390 -55.98 36.92 56.87
CA ARG A 390 -56.24 37.99 57.86
C ARG A 390 -57.68 38.44 57.76
N SER A 391 -58.35 38.47 58.92
CA SER A 391 -59.60 39.16 59.17
C SER A 391 -59.44 40.67 59.05
N GLY A 392 -60.42 41.31 58.41
CA GLY A 392 -60.59 42.75 58.24
C GLY A 392 -61.84 43.00 57.41
#